data_AF-A0AAU9RKE8-F1
#
_entry.id   AF-A0AAU9RKE8-F1
#
_cell.length_a   1.000
_cell.length_b   1.000
_cell.length_c   1.000
_cell.angle_alpha   90.00
_cell.angle_beta   90.00
_cell.angle_gamma   90.00
#
_symmetry.space_group_name_H-M   'P 1'
#
loop_
_entity.id
_entity.type
_entity.pdbx_description
1 polymer ?
#
loop_
_entity_poly.entity_id
_entity_poly.type
_entity_poly.pdbx_seq_one_letter_code
_entity_poly.pdbx_strand_id
1 'polypeptide(L)'
;MEAGKPNQNPGKKTGAATMEHVLLALGETKEQREARIRNLFEFFDNSNSGFLDDTQIEKGLSSLKIPPKYKYAKDFLKVCDANRDGRVDFEEFRRYMDAKELELYMIFQAIDVEHNGDICPEELWEALVKAGIEIKDKELASFMEHVDKDNNGIITFEEWRDFLLLHPHEATIENIYHHWERVCLIDIGEQVVIPDGISKHAQRSKLLLAGGLAGAISRTATAPLDRLKVVLQVQRTKAGVVPTIKKIWREDKLLGFFRGNGLNVTKVAPESAIKFAAYEMLKPIIGGDDGEIGTKGRLLAGGLAGAVAQTAIYPMDLVKTRLQTCVSELGKTPKLWKLTKEIWIQEGPRAFYKGLYPSLIGIIPYAGIDLAAYETLKDLSRTYIHHDTEPGPLIQLGCGMTSGALGASCVYPLQVVRTRMQADSSNTRMSEEFLKTLRGEGLRGFYRGIFPNLFKVIPSASISYLVYEAMKKNLALD
;
A
#
# COMPACT_ATOMS: atom_id res chain seq x y z
N MET A 1 -47.78 5.06 57.96
CA MET A 1 -47.69 5.44 56.55
C MET A 1 -46.35 4.95 56.04
N GLU A 2 -46.32 3.70 55.59
CA GLU A 2 -45.14 3.04 55.04
C GLU A 2 -45.02 3.38 53.55
N ALA A 3 -43.85 3.87 53.15
CA ALA A 3 -43.53 4.14 51.75
C ALA A 3 -43.06 2.82 51.09
N GLY A 4 -43.74 2.46 50.00
CA GLY A 4 -43.52 1.23 49.24
C GLY A 4 -42.13 1.17 48.60
N LYS A 5 -41.48 0.00 48.75
CA LYS A 5 -40.28 -0.39 48.01
C LYS A 5 -40.67 -0.75 46.56
N PRO A 6 -39.86 -0.38 45.55
CA PRO A 6 -40.10 -0.82 44.18
C PRO A 6 -39.77 -2.31 44.02
N ASN A 7 -40.64 -2.96 43.27
CA ASN A 7 -40.67 -4.39 42.98
C ASN A 7 -39.40 -4.80 42.20
N GLN A 8 -38.58 -5.68 42.77
CA GLN A 8 -37.51 -6.36 42.04
C GLN A 8 -38.17 -7.40 41.12
N ASN A 9 -38.13 -7.17 39.81
CA ASN A 9 -38.44 -8.20 38.84
C ASN A 9 -37.39 -9.33 38.95
N PRO A 10 -37.81 -10.60 39.01
CA PRO A 10 -36.89 -11.72 39.11
C PRO A 10 -36.14 -11.89 37.79
N GLY A 11 -34.82 -12.03 37.88
CA GLY A 11 -33.95 -12.25 36.71
C GLY A 11 -34.44 -13.40 35.84
N LYS A 12 -34.86 -13.07 34.61
CA LYS A 12 -34.89 -14.03 33.52
C LYS A 12 -33.45 -14.45 33.26
N LYS A 13 -33.13 -15.69 33.63
CA LYS A 13 -31.96 -16.39 33.13
C LYS A 13 -31.99 -16.30 31.60
N THR A 14 -30.96 -15.73 30.99
CA THR A 14 -30.70 -15.87 29.55
C THR A 14 -30.70 -17.36 29.24
N GLY A 15 -31.68 -17.82 28.47
CA GLY A 15 -31.71 -19.20 27.99
C GLY A 15 -30.48 -19.45 27.14
N ALA A 16 -29.87 -20.62 27.23
CA ALA A 16 -28.81 -21.00 26.29
C ALA A 16 -29.37 -20.89 24.87
N ALA A 17 -28.70 -20.12 24.01
CA ALA A 17 -29.08 -20.04 22.60
C ALA A 17 -29.15 -21.46 22.01
N THR A 18 -30.17 -21.72 21.21
CA THR A 18 -30.39 -23.03 20.59
C THR A 18 -30.50 -22.85 19.08
N MET A 19 -30.29 -23.94 18.33
CA MET A 19 -30.45 -23.93 16.87
C MET A 19 -31.85 -23.50 16.41
N GLU A 20 -32.87 -23.66 17.25
CA GLU A 20 -34.23 -23.17 16.94
C GLU A 20 -34.31 -21.64 16.89
N HIS A 21 -33.51 -20.95 17.71
CA HIS A 21 -33.42 -19.48 17.67
C HIS A 21 -32.68 -19.00 16.41
N VAL A 22 -31.63 -19.71 16.00
CA VAL A 22 -30.87 -19.44 14.77
C VAL A 22 -31.79 -19.56 13.55
N LEU A 23 -32.56 -20.66 13.46
CA LEU A 23 -33.52 -20.89 12.38
C LEU A 23 -34.61 -19.80 12.32
N LEU A 24 -35.09 -19.37 13.49
CA LEU A 24 -36.10 -18.32 13.58
C LEU A 24 -35.55 -16.96 13.13
N ALA A 25 -34.32 -16.63 13.51
CA ALA A 25 -33.65 -15.40 13.10
C ALA A 25 -33.36 -15.34 11.59
N LEU A 26 -33.08 -16.50 10.98
CA LEU A 26 -32.85 -16.62 9.53
C LEU A 26 -34.14 -16.82 8.72
N GLY A 27 -35.29 -17.01 9.38
CA GLY A 27 -36.55 -17.32 8.71
C GLY A 27 -36.54 -18.63 7.90
N GLU A 28 -35.63 -19.57 8.22
CA GLU A 28 -35.42 -20.80 7.45
C GLU A 28 -35.92 -22.04 8.19
N THR A 29 -36.41 -23.05 7.46
CA THR A 29 -36.71 -24.37 8.02
C THR A 29 -35.44 -25.22 8.14
N LYS A 30 -35.50 -26.30 8.93
CA LYS A 30 -34.37 -27.25 9.07
C LYS A 30 -33.95 -27.82 7.71
N GLU A 31 -34.91 -28.09 6.84
CA GLU A 31 -34.68 -28.64 5.50
C GLU A 31 -34.03 -27.60 4.57
N GLN A 32 -34.47 -26.33 4.64
CA GLN A 32 -33.87 -25.24 3.87
C GLN A 32 -32.43 -24.98 4.29
N ARG A 33 -32.16 -25.00 5.60
CA ARG A 33 -30.81 -24.89 6.16
C ARG A 33 -29.90 -26.03 5.71
N GLU A 34 -30.38 -27.27 5.79
CA GLU A 34 -29.61 -28.44 5.36
C GLU A 34 -29.27 -28.36 3.86
N ALA A 35 -30.22 -27.92 3.03
CA ALA A 35 -29.98 -27.68 1.61
C ALA A 35 -28.92 -26.58 1.39
N ARG A 36 -28.95 -25.48 2.15
CA ARG A 36 -27.96 -24.40 2.06
C ARG A 36 -26.55 -24.88 2.41
N ILE A 37 -26.40 -25.63 3.50
CA ILE A 37 -25.10 -26.20 3.91
C ILE A 37 -24.59 -27.20 2.86
N ARG A 38 -25.47 -28.02 2.29
CA ARG A 38 -25.13 -28.98 1.23
C ARG A 38 -24.67 -28.28 -0.05
N ASN A 39 -25.39 -27.27 -0.50
CA ASN A 39 -25.01 -26.48 -1.67
C ASN A 39 -23.66 -25.78 -1.45
N LEU A 40 -23.40 -25.29 -0.23
CA LEU A 40 -22.11 -24.69 0.11
C LEU A 40 -20.98 -25.73 0.07
N PHE A 41 -21.19 -26.93 0.61
CA PHE A 41 -20.23 -28.02 0.53
C PHE A 41 -19.93 -28.41 -0.93
N GLU A 42 -20.96 -28.56 -1.76
CA GLU A 42 -20.82 -28.88 -3.19
C GLU A 42 -20.08 -27.78 -3.96
N PHE A 43 -20.25 -26.51 -3.58
CA PHE A 43 -19.49 -25.39 -4.14
C PHE A 43 -17.98 -25.51 -3.89
N PHE A 44 -17.58 -26.01 -2.72
CA PHE A 44 -16.18 -26.32 -2.43
C PHE A 44 -15.74 -27.62 -3.14
N ASP A 45 -16.61 -28.64 -3.18
CA ASP A 45 -16.36 -29.94 -3.81
C ASP A 45 -16.49 -29.93 -5.34
N ASN A 46 -15.73 -29.06 -5.99
CA ASN A 46 -15.77 -28.91 -7.45
C ASN A 46 -15.36 -30.18 -8.24
N SER A 47 -14.72 -31.16 -7.59
CA SER A 47 -14.37 -32.46 -8.19
C SER A 47 -15.40 -33.56 -7.92
N ASN A 48 -16.45 -33.28 -7.15
CA ASN A 48 -17.48 -34.23 -6.74
C ASN A 48 -16.87 -35.49 -6.08
N SER A 49 -15.84 -35.27 -5.28
CA SER A 49 -15.07 -36.33 -4.60
C SER A 49 -15.75 -36.83 -3.32
N GLY A 50 -16.74 -36.10 -2.80
CA GLY A 50 -17.45 -36.40 -1.55
C GLY A 50 -16.70 -35.98 -0.29
N PHE A 51 -15.57 -35.28 -0.45
CA PHE A 51 -14.75 -34.72 0.62
C PHE A 51 -14.06 -33.45 0.12
N LEU A 52 -13.61 -32.60 1.04
CA LEU A 52 -12.85 -31.38 0.77
C LEU A 52 -11.40 -31.55 1.22
N ASP A 53 -10.45 -31.33 0.31
CA ASP A 53 -9.03 -31.20 0.63
C ASP A 53 -8.57 -29.72 0.67
N ASP A 54 -7.33 -29.49 1.12
CA ASP A 54 -6.71 -28.16 1.21
C ASP A 54 -6.82 -27.39 -0.11
N THR A 55 -6.69 -28.07 -1.25
CA THR A 55 -6.71 -27.43 -2.57
C THR A 55 -8.12 -27.03 -3.00
N GLN A 56 -9.13 -27.82 -2.66
CA GLN A 56 -10.53 -27.51 -2.92
C GLN A 56 -11.00 -26.34 -2.04
N ILE A 57 -10.59 -26.31 -0.77
CA ILE A 57 -10.89 -25.22 0.16
C ILE A 57 -10.21 -23.92 -0.31
N GLU A 58 -8.93 -23.96 -0.67
CA GLU A 58 -8.21 -22.80 -1.21
C GLU A 58 -8.90 -22.25 -2.47
N LYS A 59 -9.32 -23.12 -3.40
CA LYS A 59 -10.03 -22.70 -4.62
C LYS A 59 -11.40 -22.10 -4.33
N GLY A 60 -12.20 -22.72 -3.46
CA GLY A 60 -13.53 -22.21 -3.10
C GLY A 60 -13.45 -20.86 -2.39
N LEU A 61 -12.52 -20.69 -1.44
CA LEU A 61 -12.30 -19.41 -0.77
C LEU A 61 -11.84 -18.33 -1.75
N SER A 62 -10.96 -18.68 -2.70
CA SER A 62 -10.53 -17.75 -3.75
C SER A 62 -11.69 -17.29 -4.65
N SER A 63 -12.64 -18.19 -4.96
CA SER A 63 -13.84 -17.87 -5.73
C SER A 63 -14.81 -16.93 -4.99
N LEU A 64 -14.77 -16.94 -3.65
CA LEU A 64 -15.54 -16.02 -2.80
C LEU A 64 -14.86 -14.64 -2.65
N LYS A 65 -13.86 -14.34 -3.49
CA LYS A 65 -13.05 -13.10 -3.44
C LYS A 65 -12.29 -12.92 -2.12
N ILE A 66 -12.14 -13.97 -1.32
CA ILE A 66 -11.30 -13.96 -0.12
C ILE A 66 -9.84 -14.12 -0.61
N PRO A 67 -8.91 -13.20 -0.27
CA PRO A 67 -7.58 -13.22 -0.85
C PRO A 67 -6.81 -14.52 -0.53
N PRO A 68 -6.26 -15.23 -1.54
CA PRO A 68 -5.56 -16.52 -1.36
C PRO A 68 -4.23 -16.42 -0.61
N LYS A 69 -3.78 -15.20 -0.27
CA LYS A 69 -2.52 -14.97 0.47
C LYS A 69 -2.61 -15.29 1.96
N TYR A 70 -3.79 -15.62 2.47
CA TYR A 70 -4.01 -15.91 3.87
C TYR A 70 -4.22 -17.40 4.08
N LYS A 71 -3.41 -17.98 4.96
CA LYS A 71 -3.36 -19.41 5.30
C LYS A 71 -4.61 -19.94 6.02
N TYR A 72 -5.78 -19.29 5.88
CA TYR A 72 -7.01 -19.73 6.54
C TYR A 72 -7.56 -21.02 5.97
N ALA A 73 -7.24 -21.40 4.72
CA ALA A 73 -7.67 -22.70 4.19
C ALA A 73 -7.14 -23.88 5.03
N LYS A 74 -5.88 -23.80 5.46
CA LYS A 74 -5.25 -24.79 6.34
C LYS A 74 -5.81 -24.76 7.75
N ASP A 75 -6.06 -23.58 8.29
CA ASP A 75 -6.65 -23.43 9.61
C ASP A 75 -8.11 -23.89 9.61
N PHE A 76 -8.88 -23.60 8.56
CA PHE A 76 -10.24 -24.06 8.33
C PHE A 76 -10.29 -25.59 8.18
N LEU A 77 -9.43 -26.17 7.33
CA LEU A 77 -9.30 -27.62 7.22
C LEU A 77 -8.98 -28.25 8.58
N LYS A 78 -8.03 -27.68 9.32
CA LYS A 78 -7.62 -28.19 10.64
C LYS A 78 -8.73 -28.11 11.70
N VAL A 79 -9.60 -27.11 11.63
CA VAL A 79 -10.73 -26.94 12.57
C VAL A 79 -11.90 -27.85 12.20
N CYS A 80 -12.12 -28.10 10.91
CA CYS A 80 -13.18 -28.97 10.41
C CYS A 80 -12.83 -30.46 10.51
N ASP A 81 -11.57 -30.84 10.22
CA ASP A 81 -11.07 -32.23 10.20
C ASP A 81 -10.98 -32.81 11.63
N ALA A 82 -12.09 -33.40 12.08
CA ALA A 82 -12.24 -33.93 13.42
C ALA A 82 -11.51 -35.26 13.59
N ASN A 83 -11.46 -36.06 12.53
CA ASN A 83 -10.86 -37.39 12.52
C ASN A 83 -9.34 -37.38 12.21
N ARG A 84 -8.81 -36.24 11.76
CA ARG A 84 -7.41 -35.96 11.38
C ARG A 84 -6.89 -36.76 10.20
N ASP A 85 -7.75 -37.06 9.22
CA ASP A 85 -7.37 -37.78 8.01
C ASP A 85 -6.86 -36.84 6.88
N GLY A 86 -6.86 -35.54 7.13
CA GLY A 86 -6.42 -34.50 6.20
C GLY A 86 -7.46 -34.13 5.15
N ARG A 87 -8.72 -34.54 5.33
CA ARG A 87 -9.87 -34.24 4.49
C ARG A 87 -11.03 -33.80 5.39
N VAL A 88 -12.05 -33.19 4.78
CA VAL A 88 -13.27 -32.80 5.48
C VAL A 88 -14.45 -33.43 4.75
N ASP A 89 -15.15 -34.35 5.40
CA ASP A 89 -16.40 -34.90 4.87
C ASP A 89 -17.61 -33.98 5.15
N PHE A 90 -18.77 -34.32 4.58
CA PHE A 90 -19.98 -33.52 4.76
C PHE A 90 -20.46 -33.46 6.22
N GLU A 91 -20.28 -34.53 7.00
CA GLU A 91 -20.70 -34.53 8.42
C GLU A 91 -19.80 -33.64 9.26
N GLU A 92 -18.50 -33.65 9.02
CA GLU A 92 -17.51 -32.77 9.65
C GLU A 92 -17.77 -31.31 9.29
N PHE A 93 -17.98 -31.02 8.00
CA PHE A 93 -18.36 -29.69 7.54
C PHE A 93 -19.66 -29.21 8.19
N ARG A 94 -20.69 -30.06 8.26
CA ARG A 94 -21.97 -29.74 8.91
C ARG A 94 -21.79 -29.43 10.39
N ARG A 95 -21.00 -30.22 11.12
CA ARG A 95 -20.73 -29.97 12.55
C ARG A 95 -20.05 -28.62 12.78
N TYR A 96 -19.10 -28.27 11.92
CA TYR A 96 -18.47 -26.96 11.98
C TYR A 96 -19.49 -25.84 11.73
N MET A 97 -20.34 -25.96 10.69
CA MET A 97 -21.40 -24.99 10.40
C MET A 97 -22.39 -24.85 11.57
N ASP A 98 -22.79 -25.95 12.20
CA ASP A 98 -23.68 -25.95 13.36
C ASP A 98 -23.09 -25.19 14.55
N ALA A 99 -21.82 -25.46 14.86
CA ALA A 99 -21.12 -24.76 15.94
C ALA A 99 -20.93 -23.28 15.62
N LYS A 100 -20.54 -22.96 14.37
CA LYS A 100 -20.23 -21.60 13.93
C LYS A 100 -21.46 -20.71 13.91
N GLU A 101 -22.59 -21.17 13.35
CA GLU A 101 -23.81 -20.35 13.33
C GLU A 101 -24.34 -20.08 14.74
N LEU A 102 -24.23 -21.04 15.65
CA LEU A 102 -24.61 -20.84 17.04
C LEU A 102 -23.70 -19.82 17.74
N GLU A 103 -22.39 -19.93 17.53
CA GLU A 103 -21.39 -18.98 18.03
C GLU A 103 -21.68 -17.55 17.51
N LEU A 104 -21.89 -17.40 16.20
CA LEU A 104 -22.18 -16.11 15.57
C LEU A 104 -23.49 -15.51 16.09
N TYR A 105 -24.52 -16.33 16.31
CA TYR A 105 -25.79 -15.87 16.87
C TYR A 105 -25.65 -15.37 18.31
N MET A 106 -24.84 -16.05 19.13
CA MET A 106 -24.59 -15.61 20.51
C MET A 106 -23.90 -14.25 20.57
N ILE A 107 -22.98 -13.98 19.65
CA ILE A 107 -22.29 -12.69 19.58
C ILE A 107 -23.22 -11.63 19.02
N PHE A 108 -23.99 -11.97 17.99
CA PHE A 108 -25.00 -11.08 17.42
C PHE A 108 -25.96 -10.58 18.52
N GLN A 109 -26.50 -11.49 19.34
CA GLN A 109 -27.35 -11.13 20.48
C GLN A 109 -26.63 -10.35 21.60
N ALA A 110 -25.30 -10.45 21.69
CA ALA A 110 -24.52 -9.65 22.63
C ALA A 110 -24.29 -8.22 22.14
N ILE A 111 -24.38 -7.98 20.82
CA ILE A 111 -24.27 -6.67 20.18
C ILE A 111 -25.65 -6.00 20.09
N ASP A 112 -26.69 -6.74 19.70
CA ASP A 112 -28.10 -6.29 19.64
C ASP A 112 -28.65 -6.10 21.06
N VAL A 113 -28.38 -4.91 21.62
CA VAL A 113 -28.78 -4.51 22.97
C VAL A 113 -30.27 -4.17 23.00
N GLU A 114 -30.79 -3.63 21.90
CA GLU A 114 -32.21 -3.29 21.78
C GLU A 114 -33.11 -4.53 21.58
N HIS A 115 -32.50 -5.67 21.28
CA HIS A 115 -33.17 -6.95 21.01
C HIS A 115 -34.20 -6.85 19.89
N ASN A 116 -33.89 -6.06 18.87
CA ASN A 116 -34.76 -5.82 17.72
C ASN A 116 -34.48 -6.79 16.56
N GLY A 117 -33.40 -7.58 16.64
CA GLY A 117 -33.00 -8.56 15.63
C GLY A 117 -32.03 -8.03 14.58
N ASP A 118 -31.59 -6.78 14.72
CA ASP A 118 -30.70 -6.05 13.82
C ASP A 118 -29.58 -5.39 14.62
N ILE A 119 -28.41 -5.15 14.01
CA ILE A 119 -27.32 -4.39 14.62
C ILE A 119 -27.25 -3.01 13.96
N CYS A 120 -27.43 -1.96 14.74
CA CYS A 120 -27.22 -0.59 14.28
C CYS A 120 -25.75 -0.14 14.43
N PRO A 121 -25.33 0.94 13.73
CA PRO A 121 -23.97 1.46 13.86
C PRO A 121 -23.56 1.77 15.31
N GLU A 122 -24.49 2.31 16.10
CA GLU A 122 -24.26 2.67 17.49
C GLU A 122 -23.99 1.44 18.38
N GLU A 123 -24.74 0.36 18.17
CA GLU A 123 -24.56 -0.91 18.90
C GLU A 123 -23.23 -1.57 18.55
N LEU A 124 -22.87 -1.60 17.26
CA LEU A 124 -21.58 -2.13 16.81
C LEU A 124 -20.42 -1.30 17.38
N TRP A 125 -20.55 0.02 17.37
CA TRP A 125 -19.56 0.92 17.97
C TRP A 125 -19.38 0.64 19.46
N GLU A 126 -20.47 0.54 20.21
CA GLU A 126 -20.40 0.22 21.64
C GLU A 126 -19.73 -1.11 21.91
N ALA A 127 -20.05 -2.14 21.11
CA ALA A 127 -19.44 -3.46 21.24
C ALA A 127 -17.92 -3.41 20.99
N LEU A 128 -17.48 -2.67 19.97
CA LEU A 128 -16.06 -2.47 19.66
C LEU A 128 -15.32 -1.72 20.79
N VAL A 129 -15.92 -0.65 21.32
CA VAL A 129 -15.34 0.10 22.45
C VAL A 129 -15.26 -0.77 23.71
N LYS A 130 -16.29 -1.58 24.01
CA LYS A 130 -16.28 -2.54 25.13
C LYS A 130 -15.19 -3.60 24.97
N ALA A 131 -14.85 -3.97 23.74
CA ALA A 131 -13.73 -4.86 23.42
C ALA A 131 -12.35 -4.16 23.47
N GLY A 132 -12.29 -2.85 23.78
CA GLY A 132 -11.04 -2.09 23.87
C GLY A 132 -10.54 -1.55 22.52
N ILE A 133 -11.41 -1.51 21.50
CA ILE A 133 -11.09 -1.06 20.15
C ILE A 133 -11.60 0.38 19.97
N GLU A 134 -10.68 1.30 19.71
CA GLU A 134 -11.01 2.66 19.28
C GLU A 134 -11.12 2.68 17.74
N ILE A 135 -12.34 2.82 17.24
CA ILE A 135 -12.63 2.98 15.81
C ILE A 135 -13.02 4.44 15.52
N LYS A 136 -12.95 4.92 14.27
CA LYS A 136 -13.46 6.25 13.87
C LYS A 136 -14.78 6.13 13.13
N ASP A 137 -15.61 7.17 13.10
CA ASP A 137 -16.91 7.15 12.41
C ASP A 137 -16.83 6.68 10.94
N LYS A 138 -15.78 7.09 10.21
CA LYS A 138 -15.56 6.63 8.82
C LYS A 138 -15.20 5.16 8.71
N GLU A 139 -14.44 4.63 9.67
CA GLU A 139 -14.06 3.22 9.71
C GLU A 139 -15.26 2.36 10.11
N LEU A 140 -16.09 2.85 11.05
CA LEU A 140 -17.36 2.23 11.41
C LEU A 140 -18.33 2.20 10.22
N ALA A 141 -18.49 3.31 9.51
CA ALA A 141 -19.35 3.38 8.32
C ALA A 141 -18.89 2.40 7.23
N SER A 142 -17.56 2.30 7.00
CA SER A 142 -16.99 1.33 6.06
C SER A 142 -17.11 -0.12 6.54
N PHE A 143 -17.17 -0.37 7.86
CA PHE A 143 -17.52 -1.66 8.40
C PHE A 143 -18.96 -2.00 8.05
N MET A 144 -19.90 -1.10 8.40
CA MET A 144 -21.32 -1.26 8.12
C MET A 144 -21.56 -1.55 6.64
N GLU A 145 -21.08 -0.69 5.73
CA GLU A 145 -21.23 -0.84 4.27
C GLU A 145 -20.69 -2.17 3.72
N HIS A 146 -19.70 -2.77 4.40
CA HIS A 146 -19.12 -4.03 3.92
C HIS A 146 -19.91 -5.27 4.36
N VAL A 147 -20.59 -5.18 5.50
CA VAL A 147 -21.39 -6.29 6.04
C VAL A 147 -22.85 -6.18 5.61
N ASP A 148 -23.40 -4.97 5.61
CA ASP A 148 -24.72 -4.61 5.09
C ASP A 148 -24.74 -4.77 3.55
N LYS A 149 -25.35 -5.85 3.07
CA LYS A 149 -25.37 -6.19 1.64
C LYS A 149 -26.48 -5.44 0.91
N ASP A 150 -27.59 -5.16 1.59
CA ASP A 150 -28.74 -4.50 0.98
C ASP A 150 -28.70 -2.96 1.10
N ASN A 151 -27.71 -2.43 1.83
CA ASN A 151 -27.42 -1.01 2.08
C ASN A 151 -28.56 -0.27 2.79
N ASN A 152 -29.28 -0.96 3.68
CA ASN A 152 -30.37 -0.39 4.46
C ASN A 152 -29.89 0.36 5.72
N GLY A 153 -28.60 0.29 6.06
CA GLY A 153 -27.95 0.96 7.19
C GLY A 153 -27.92 0.18 8.49
N ILE A 154 -28.39 -1.08 8.49
CA ILE A 154 -28.40 -1.99 9.63
C ILE A 154 -27.82 -3.35 9.20
N ILE A 155 -27.28 -4.11 10.15
CA ILE A 155 -26.76 -5.46 9.88
C ILE A 155 -27.74 -6.49 10.43
N THR A 156 -28.34 -7.27 9.53
CA THR A 156 -29.17 -8.41 9.92
C THR A 156 -28.31 -9.61 10.34
N PHE A 157 -28.91 -10.57 11.06
CA PHE A 157 -28.19 -11.80 11.40
C PHE A 157 -27.77 -12.60 10.15
N GLU A 158 -28.53 -12.53 9.06
CA GLU A 158 -28.18 -13.18 7.80
C GLU A 158 -26.88 -12.63 7.21
N GLU A 159 -26.74 -11.31 7.16
CA GLU A 159 -25.56 -10.61 6.66
C GLU A 159 -24.35 -10.84 7.55
N TRP A 160 -24.53 -10.75 8.86
CA TRP A 160 -23.51 -11.06 9.85
C TRP A 160 -23.00 -12.50 9.74
N ARG A 161 -23.92 -13.46 9.59
CA ARG A 161 -23.62 -14.88 9.38
C ARG A 161 -22.80 -15.02 8.11
N ASP A 162 -23.30 -14.53 6.99
CA ASP A 162 -22.67 -14.71 5.67
C ASP A 162 -21.25 -14.14 5.63
N PHE A 163 -21.02 -13.04 6.33
CA PHE A 163 -19.71 -12.41 6.42
C PHE A 163 -18.70 -13.27 7.19
N LEU A 164 -19.13 -13.99 8.23
CA LEU A 164 -18.23 -14.66 9.19
C LEU A 164 -18.27 -16.20 9.17
N LEU A 165 -19.20 -16.81 8.42
CA LEU A 165 -19.47 -18.25 8.45
C LEU A 165 -18.23 -19.12 8.15
N LEU A 166 -17.35 -18.64 7.28
CA LEU A 166 -16.14 -19.37 6.87
C LEU A 166 -14.89 -18.93 7.65
N HIS A 167 -15.03 -18.09 8.67
CA HIS A 167 -13.91 -17.63 9.48
C HIS A 167 -13.48 -18.70 10.51
N PRO A 168 -12.25 -19.24 10.43
CA PRO A 168 -11.85 -20.42 11.20
C PRO A 168 -11.51 -20.13 12.67
N HIS A 169 -11.36 -18.87 13.08
CA HIS A 169 -11.09 -18.52 14.46
C HIS A 169 -12.37 -18.27 15.25
N GLU A 170 -12.25 -18.30 16.58
CA GLU A 170 -13.32 -17.94 17.49
C GLU A 170 -13.88 -16.56 17.13
N ALA A 171 -15.19 -16.48 17.02
CA ALA A 171 -15.86 -15.23 16.73
C ALA A 171 -15.86 -14.42 18.03
N THR A 172 -14.97 -13.44 18.11
CA THR A 172 -14.97 -12.41 19.14
C THR A 172 -15.05 -11.06 18.44
N ILE A 173 -15.55 -10.04 19.12
CA ILE A 173 -15.62 -8.69 18.54
C ILE A 173 -14.25 -8.23 18.02
N GLU A 174 -13.17 -8.57 18.73
CA GLU A 174 -11.80 -8.32 18.31
C GLU A 174 -11.41 -9.09 17.05
N ASN A 175 -11.65 -10.39 17.00
CA ASN A 175 -11.32 -11.20 15.82
C ASN A 175 -12.14 -10.81 14.59
N ILE A 176 -13.39 -10.41 14.80
CA ILE A 176 -14.31 -9.95 13.76
C ILE A 176 -13.84 -8.60 13.20
N TYR A 177 -13.48 -7.65 14.06
CA TYR A 177 -12.91 -6.38 13.62
C TYR A 177 -11.62 -6.59 12.82
N HIS A 178 -10.70 -7.43 13.32
CA HIS A 178 -9.48 -7.74 12.58
C HIS A 178 -9.75 -8.55 11.31
N HIS A 179 -10.81 -9.35 11.25
CA HIS A 179 -11.21 -10.02 10.03
C HIS A 179 -11.64 -8.99 8.97
N TRP A 180 -12.53 -8.06 9.32
CA TRP A 180 -12.92 -6.94 8.46
C TRP A 180 -11.72 -6.08 8.04
N GLU A 181 -10.90 -5.64 9.00
CA GLU A 181 -9.70 -4.83 8.77
C GLU A 181 -8.78 -5.49 7.73
N ARG A 182 -8.59 -6.82 7.84
CA ARG A 182 -7.74 -7.59 6.93
C ARG A 182 -8.39 -7.84 5.56
N VAL A 183 -9.72 -7.99 5.48
CA VAL A 183 -10.42 -8.24 4.21
C VAL A 183 -10.58 -6.94 3.42
N CYS A 184 -10.73 -5.79 4.09
CA CYS A 184 -11.13 -4.53 3.46
C CYS A 184 -9.99 -3.51 3.27
N LEU A 185 -8.94 -3.51 4.11
CA LEU A 185 -7.82 -2.53 3.98
C LEU A 185 -6.70 -2.97 3.02
N ILE A 186 -6.90 -4.04 2.25
CA ILE A 186 -6.02 -4.45 1.15
C ILE A 186 -6.61 -3.95 -0.17
N ASP A 187 -6.94 -2.67 -0.22
CA ASP A 187 -6.99 -1.98 -1.50
C ASP A 187 -6.27 -0.64 -1.37
N ILE A 188 -5.69 -0.21 -2.48
CA ILE A 188 -4.88 1.00 -2.70
C ILE A 188 -3.37 0.76 -2.69
N GLY A 189 -2.85 0.63 -3.91
CA GLY A 189 -1.45 0.86 -4.22
C GLY A 189 -0.94 2.23 -3.78
N GLU A 190 0.37 2.27 -3.55
CA GLU A 190 1.20 3.46 -3.42
C GLU A 190 1.16 4.31 -2.13
N GLN A 191 0.35 3.99 -1.13
CA GLN A 191 0.58 4.51 0.23
C GLN A 191 0.39 3.39 1.23
N VAL A 192 1.41 3.11 2.04
CA VAL A 192 1.26 2.28 3.23
C VAL A 192 0.38 3.06 4.20
N VAL A 193 -0.94 2.93 4.06
CA VAL A 193 -1.90 3.34 5.08
C VAL A 193 -1.87 2.23 6.12
N ILE A 194 -1.25 2.52 7.26
CA ILE A 194 -1.13 1.60 8.39
C ILE A 194 -2.46 1.65 9.14
N PRO A 195 -3.13 0.50 9.38
CA PRO A 195 -4.35 0.44 10.18
C PRO A 195 -4.12 0.93 11.62
N ASP A 196 -5.13 1.58 12.21
CA ASP A 196 -5.00 2.42 13.40
C ASP A 196 -5.40 1.71 14.72
N GLY A 197 -5.16 0.40 14.89
CA GLY A 197 -5.58 -0.36 16.08
C GLY A 197 -4.50 -1.24 16.75
N ILE A 198 -4.07 -0.82 17.95
CA ILE A 198 -3.45 -1.59 19.06
C ILE A 198 -1.96 -2.08 18.92
N SER A 199 -1.16 -1.75 19.95
CA SER A 199 0.33 -1.80 20.07
C SER A 199 1.12 -0.77 19.23
N LYS A 200 0.66 0.49 19.29
CA LYS A 200 0.97 1.61 18.37
C LYS A 200 2.44 2.10 18.29
N HIS A 201 3.39 1.76 19.18
CA HIS A 201 4.78 2.29 19.05
C HIS A 201 5.83 1.25 18.66
N ALA A 202 5.82 0.08 19.30
CA ALA A 202 6.79 -0.96 18.96
C ALA A 202 6.57 -1.49 17.54
N GLN A 203 5.31 -1.73 17.15
CA GLN A 203 4.96 -2.22 15.81
C GLN A 203 5.17 -1.16 14.72
N ARG A 204 4.79 0.09 14.96
CA ARG A 204 5.05 1.21 14.02
C ARG A 204 6.56 1.43 13.83
N SER A 205 7.34 1.40 14.91
CA SER A 205 8.80 1.57 14.82
C SER A 205 9.45 0.43 14.02
N LYS A 206 9.02 -0.82 14.23
CA LYS A 206 9.45 -1.98 13.45
C LYS A 206 9.08 -1.89 11.97
N LEU A 207 7.87 -1.47 11.62
CA LEU A 207 7.44 -1.26 10.22
C LEU A 207 8.22 -0.12 9.55
N LEU A 208 8.44 1.00 10.25
CA LEU A 208 9.24 2.12 9.77
C LEU A 208 10.71 1.73 9.57
N LEU A 209 11.27 0.91 10.48
CA LEU A 209 12.61 0.38 10.36
C LEU A 209 12.72 -0.60 9.18
N ALA A 210 11.74 -1.49 9.01
CA ALA A 210 11.67 -2.41 7.87
C ALA A 210 11.60 -1.66 6.54
N GLY A 211 10.69 -0.68 6.42
CA GLY A 211 10.56 0.16 5.22
C GLY A 211 11.79 1.03 4.96
N GLY A 212 12.36 1.63 6.01
CA GLY A 212 13.56 2.45 5.94
C GLY A 212 14.79 1.64 5.48
N LEU A 213 14.99 0.45 6.05
CA LEU A 213 16.09 -0.43 5.68
C LEU A 213 15.91 -1.02 4.28
N ALA A 214 14.70 -1.44 3.93
CA ALA A 214 14.35 -1.87 2.57
C ALA A 214 14.66 -0.78 1.53
N GLY A 215 14.24 0.45 1.81
CA GLY A 215 14.53 1.61 0.97
C GLY A 215 16.02 1.94 0.88
N ALA A 216 16.79 1.76 1.95
CA ALA A 216 18.24 1.99 1.98
C ALA A 216 19.02 0.93 1.19
N ILE A 217 18.67 -0.35 1.36
CA ILE A 217 19.30 -1.47 0.64
C ILE A 217 18.97 -1.38 -0.84
N SER A 218 17.70 -1.16 -1.21
CA SER A 218 17.27 -0.99 -2.60
C SER A 218 17.99 0.17 -3.30
N ARG A 219 18.08 1.34 -2.64
CA ARG A 219 18.83 2.50 -3.18
C ARG A 219 20.32 2.23 -3.33
N THR A 220 20.92 1.47 -2.40
CA THR A 220 22.33 1.11 -2.46
C THR A 220 22.60 0.13 -3.59
N ALA A 221 21.77 -0.90 -3.75
CA ALA A 221 21.87 -1.87 -4.85
C ALA A 221 21.73 -1.19 -6.22
N THR A 222 20.90 -0.16 -6.32
CA THR A 222 20.66 0.60 -7.55
C THR A 222 21.54 1.85 -7.71
N ALA A 223 22.44 2.13 -6.75
CA ALA A 223 23.32 3.30 -6.79
C ALA A 223 24.22 3.37 -8.04
N PRO A 224 24.80 2.25 -8.55
CA PRO A 224 25.60 2.28 -9.78
C PRO A 224 24.82 2.78 -11.00
N LEU A 225 23.55 2.40 -11.13
CA LEU A 225 22.68 2.86 -12.21
C LEU A 225 22.30 4.34 -12.06
N ASP A 226 22.06 4.78 -10.81
CA ASP A 226 21.77 6.18 -10.50
C ASP A 226 22.96 7.09 -10.84
N ARG A 227 24.17 6.66 -10.46
CA ARG A 227 25.44 7.33 -10.82
C ARG A 227 25.60 7.41 -12.33
N LEU A 228 25.40 6.29 -13.03
CA LEU A 228 25.55 6.19 -14.48
C LEU A 228 24.55 7.10 -15.21
N LYS A 229 23.28 7.14 -14.75
CA LYS A 229 22.26 8.08 -15.24
C LYS A 229 22.77 9.52 -15.15
N VAL A 230 23.18 9.97 -13.98
CA VAL A 230 23.57 11.38 -13.74
C VAL A 230 24.79 11.78 -14.58
N VAL A 231 25.81 10.91 -14.69
CA VAL A 231 26.99 11.20 -15.53
C VAL A 231 26.60 11.31 -17.00
N LEU A 232 25.76 10.40 -17.50
CA LEU A 232 25.29 10.43 -18.89
C LEU A 232 24.43 11.67 -19.20
N GLN A 233 23.61 12.13 -18.24
CA GLN A 233 22.75 13.31 -18.40
C GLN A 233 23.57 14.61 -18.56
N VAL A 234 24.66 14.73 -17.81
CA VAL A 234 25.53 15.93 -17.81
C VAL A 234 26.53 15.91 -18.96
N GLN A 235 26.98 14.72 -19.36
CA GLN A 235 27.94 14.56 -20.44
C GLN A 235 27.32 14.94 -21.80
N ARG A 236 27.85 15.99 -22.44
CA ARG A 236 27.42 16.42 -23.78
C ARG A 236 28.11 15.69 -24.94
N THR A 237 29.23 15.00 -24.67
CA THR A 237 29.98 14.24 -25.70
C THR A 237 29.20 13.00 -26.14
N LYS A 238 29.31 12.55 -27.40
CA LYS A 238 28.58 11.37 -27.96
C LYS A 238 28.91 9.99 -27.33
N ALA A 239 29.59 9.95 -26.18
CA ALA A 239 29.91 8.71 -25.47
C ALA A 239 28.63 7.98 -25.03
N GLY A 240 28.55 6.70 -25.37
CA GLY A 240 27.48 5.81 -24.91
C GLY A 240 27.68 5.30 -23.48
N VAL A 241 26.85 4.33 -23.11
CA VAL A 241 26.85 3.74 -21.76
C VAL A 241 28.20 3.06 -21.44
N VAL A 242 28.70 2.20 -22.34
CA VAL A 242 29.93 1.41 -22.12
C VAL A 242 31.18 2.28 -21.93
N PRO A 243 31.45 3.30 -22.78
CA PRO A 243 32.56 4.21 -22.54
C PRO A 243 32.47 4.94 -21.19
N THR A 244 31.26 5.28 -20.75
CA THR A 244 31.03 5.96 -19.46
C THR A 244 31.32 5.03 -18.28
N ILE A 245 30.90 3.76 -18.35
CA ILE A 245 31.25 2.73 -17.35
C ILE A 245 32.77 2.57 -17.27
N LYS A 246 33.46 2.47 -18.42
CA LYS A 246 34.93 2.38 -18.47
C LYS A 246 35.60 3.62 -17.87
N LYS A 247 35.03 4.81 -18.08
CA LYS A 247 35.52 6.06 -17.48
C LYS A 247 35.41 6.02 -15.95
N ILE A 248 34.23 5.71 -15.40
CA ILE A 248 34.01 5.63 -13.94
C ILE A 248 34.94 4.59 -13.31
N TRP A 249 35.10 3.43 -13.96
CA TRP A 249 36.00 2.37 -13.50
C TRP A 249 37.46 2.82 -13.44
N ARG A 250 37.92 3.59 -14.43
CA ARG A 250 39.30 4.10 -14.47
C ARG A 250 39.57 5.17 -13.41
N GLU A 251 38.56 5.98 -13.07
CA GLU A 251 38.70 7.06 -12.09
C GLU A 251 38.75 6.54 -10.65
N ASP A 252 37.70 5.82 -10.21
CA ASP A 252 37.49 5.49 -8.79
C ASP A 252 37.14 3.98 -8.57
N LYS A 253 37.39 3.13 -9.58
CA LYS A 253 37.08 1.68 -9.57
C LYS A 253 35.62 1.40 -9.16
N LEU A 254 35.38 0.37 -8.35
CA LEU A 254 34.05 -0.01 -7.85
C LEU A 254 33.42 1.06 -6.96
N LEU A 255 34.20 1.70 -6.07
CA LEU A 255 33.68 2.71 -5.14
C LEU A 255 33.17 3.96 -5.86
N GLY A 256 33.71 4.26 -7.05
CA GLY A 256 33.24 5.35 -7.92
C GLY A 256 31.76 5.28 -8.28
N PHE A 257 31.21 4.07 -8.41
CA PHE A 257 29.80 3.85 -8.75
C PHE A 257 28.84 4.22 -7.61
N PHE A 258 29.31 4.21 -6.36
CA PHE A 258 28.50 4.50 -5.17
C PHE A 258 28.63 5.94 -4.69
N ARG A 259 29.32 6.79 -5.47
CA ARG A 259 29.53 8.20 -5.11
C ARG A 259 28.18 8.94 -5.03
N GLY A 260 27.94 9.59 -3.89
CA GLY A 260 26.68 10.24 -3.57
C GLY A 260 25.59 9.32 -3.00
N ASN A 261 25.82 8.00 -2.86
CA ASN A 261 24.83 7.09 -2.31
C ASN A 261 24.46 7.42 -0.84
N GLY A 262 25.42 7.87 -0.03
CA GLY A 262 25.15 8.29 1.36
C GLY A 262 24.08 9.38 1.45
N LEU A 263 24.15 10.41 0.59
CA LEU A 263 23.12 11.44 0.48
C LEU A 263 21.79 10.88 -0.04
N ASN A 264 21.85 9.92 -0.97
CA ASN A 264 20.68 9.27 -1.53
C ASN A 264 19.89 8.45 -0.50
N VAL A 265 20.55 7.84 0.47
CA VAL A 265 19.93 7.12 1.60
C VAL A 265 19.50 8.08 2.70
N THR A 266 20.33 9.06 3.04
CA THR A 266 20.05 10.00 4.14
C THR A 266 18.83 10.88 3.85
N LYS A 267 18.64 11.30 2.59
CA LYS A 267 17.54 12.22 2.22
C LYS A 267 16.15 11.59 2.30
N VAL A 268 16.05 10.26 2.34
CA VAL A 268 14.78 9.52 2.22
C VAL A 268 13.85 9.79 3.38
N ALA A 269 14.35 9.60 4.60
CA ALA A 269 13.57 9.81 5.81
C ALA A 269 13.02 11.25 5.92
N PRO A 270 13.85 12.32 5.78
CA PRO A 270 13.32 13.68 5.84
C PRO A 270 12.42 14.02 4.65
N GLU A 271 12.70 13.52 3.45
CA GLU A 271 11.82 13.71 2.27
C GLU A 271 10.42 13.13 2.52
N SER A 272 10.35 11.89 3.01
CA SER A 272 9.08 11.24 3.34
C SER A 272 8.36 11.92 4.50
N ALA A 273 9.07 12.33 5.55
CA ALA A 273 8.47 13.00 6.70
C ALA A 273 7.85 14.36 6.32
N ILE A 274 8.58 15.17 5.53
CA ILE A 274 8.08 16.47 5.06
C ILE A 274 6.92 16.28 4.09
N LYS A 275 7.00 15.30 3.18
CA LYS A 275 5.90 14.99 2.25
C LYS A 275 4.64 14.59 3.01
N PHE A 276 4.75 13.73 4.02
CA PHE A 276 3.62 13.31 4.83
C PHE A 276 3.02 14.49 5.61
N ALA A 277 3.85 15.26 6.31
CA ALA A 277 3.40 16.44 7.04
C ALA A 277 2.71 17.46 6.11
N ALA A 278 3.28 17.74 4.95
CA ALA A 278 2.69 18.63 3.97
C ALA A 278 1.36 18.09 3.41
N TYR A 279 1.27 16.78 3.19
CA TYR A 279 0.04 16.14 2.73
C TYR A 279 -1.08 16.27 3.76
N GLU A 280 -0.82 15.97 5.04
CA GLU A 280 -1.79 16.14 6.13
C GLU A 280 -2.24 17.59 6.29
N MET A 281 -1.34 18.58 6.13
CA MET A 281 -1.71 20.00 6.17
C MET A 281 -2.55 20.44 4.97
N LEU A 282 -2.36 19.82 3.79
CA LEU A 282 -3.09 20.16 2.57
C LEU A 282 -4.47 19.48 2.48
N LYS A 283 -4.65 18.32 3.15
CA LYS A 283 -5.92 17.59 3.16
C LYS A 283 -7.13 18.45 3.55
N PRO A 284 -7.17 19.12 4.72
CA PRO A 284 -8.34 19.90 5.12
C PRO A 284 -8.58 21.11 4.21
N ILE A 285 -7.50 21.68 3.64
CA ILE A 285 -7.58 22.84 2.74
C ILE A 285 -8.23 22.45 1.40
N ILE A 286 -7.96 21.24 0.91
CA ILE A 286 -8.44 20.75 -0.40
C ILE A 286 -9.77 20.01 -0.27
N GLY A 287 -10.01 19.33 0.86
CA GLY A 287 -11.19 18.50 1.11
C GLY A 287 -12.43 19.24 1.60
N GLY A 288 -12.32 20.51 2.02
CA GLY A 288 -13.46 21.25 2.58
C GLY A 288 -14.02 20.62 3.86
N ASP A 289 -15.24 21.00 4.24
CA ASP A 289 -15.91 20.56 5.49
C ASP A 289 -16.27 19.07 5.52
N ASP A 290 -16.38 18.40 4.36
CA ASP A 290 -16.78 16.97 4.27
C ASP A 290 -15.59 16.00 4.47
N GLY A 291 -14.35 16.49 4.46
CA GLY A 291 -13.13 15.68 4.66
C GLY A 291 -12.91 14.55 3.62
N GLU A 292 -13.73 14.52 2.57
CA GLU A 292 -13.75 13.56 1.47
C GLU A 292 -12.97 14.13 0.28
N ILE A 293 -11.71 13.78 0.15
CA ILE A 293 -10.91 14.23 -0.99
C ILE A 293 -11.11 13.24 -2.14
N GLY A 294 -11.83 13.65 -3.19
CA GLY A 294 -11.93 12.86 -4.42
C GLY A 294 -10.56 12.58 -5.07
N THR A 295 -10.48 11.61 -5.99
CA THR A 295 -9.21 11.17 -6.64
C THR A 295 -8.35 12.32 -7.16
N LYS A 296 -8.99 13.33 -7.78
CA LYS A 296 -8.32 14.54 -8.28
C LYS A 296 -7.75 15.41 -7.16
N GLY A 297 -8.47 15.54 -6.05
CA GLY A 297 -7.99 16.28 -4.87
C GLY A 297 -6.82 15.56 -4.18
N ARG A 298 -6.83 14.23 -4.11
CA ARG A 298 -5.72 13.43 -3.55
C ARG A 298 -4.46 13.58 -4.40
N LEU A 299 -4.63 13.59 -5.73
CA LEU A 299 -3.54 13.84 -6.67
C LEU A 299 -2.96 15.25 -6.51
N LEU A 300 -3.81 16.29 -6.40
CA LEU A 300 -3.37 17.66 -6.18
C LEU A 300 -2.66 17.83 -4.83
N ALA A 301 -3.23 17.30 -3.75
CA ALA A 301 -2.64 17.31 -2.42
C ALA A 301 -1.29 16.58 -2.41
N GLY A 302 -1.22 15.40 -3.02
CA GLY A 302 0.01 14.62 -3.14
C GLY A 302 1.09 15.32 -3.98
N GLY A 303 0.69 15.96 -5.09
CA GLY A 303 1.58 16.73 -5.96
C GLY A 303 2.16 17.98 -5.27
N LEU A 304 1.31 18.75 -4.59
CA LEU A 304 1.72 19.93 -3.81
C LEU A 304 2.60 19.53 -2.61
N ALA A 305 2.21 18.49 -1.87
CA ALA A 305 3.04 17.94 -0.78
C ALA A 305 4.41 17.48 -1.30
N GLY A 306 4.43 16.82 -2.47
CA GLY A 306 5.67 16.44 -3.17
C GLY A 306 6.51 17.66 -3.56
N ALA A 307 5.89 18.74 -4.04
CA ALA A 307 6.58 19.99 -4.36
C ALA A 307 7.20 20.68 -3.13
N VAL A 308 6.49 20.69 -2.00
CA VAL A 308 6.98 21.21 -0.71
C VAL A 308 8.17 20.39 -0.24
N ALA A 309 8.05 19.05 -0.20
CA ALA A 309 9.13 18.16 0.19
C ALA A 309 10.35 18.29 -0.73
N GLN A 310 10.13 18.33 -2.05
CA GLN A 310 11.21 18.51 -3.03
C GLN A 310 11.91 19.85 -2.86
N THR A 311 11.21 20.93 -2.51
CA THR A 311 11.80 22.24 -2.26
C THR A 311 12.64 22.22 -0.99
N ALA A 312 12.17 21.59 0.09
CA ALA A 312 12.90 21.49 1.35
C ALA A 312 14.18 20.64 1.22
N ILE A 313 14.11 19.53 0.48
CA ILE A 313 15.24 18.59 0.29
C ILE A 313 16.19 19.03 -0.85
N TYR A 314 15.78 20.02 -1.65
CA TYR A 314 16.51 20.43 -2.85
C TYR A 314 18.01 20.70 -2.66
N PRO A 315 18.46 21.36 -1.56
CA PRO A 315 19.89 21.55 -1.30
C PRO A 315 20.68 20.24 -1.24
N MET A 316 20.12 19.17 -0.68
CA MET A 316 20.77 17.85 -0.64
C MET A 316 20.86 17.23 -2.04
N ASP A 317 19.81 17.39 -2.86
CA ASP A 317 19.80 16.92 -4.24
C ASP A 317 20.88 17.62 -5.09
N LEU A 318 21.04 18.95 -4.94
CA LEU A 318 22.11 19.67 -5.64
C LEU A 318 23.49 19.14 -5.23
N VAL A 319 23.76 19.05 -3.93
CA VAL A 319 25.07 18.59 -3.43
C VAL A 319 25.34 17.15 -3.87
N LYS A 320 24.32 16.28 -3.91
CA LYS A 320 24.41 14.93 -4.47
C LYS A 320 24.81 14.98 -5.94
N THR A 321 24.11 15.76 -6.78
CA THR A 321 24.40 15.86 -8.21
C THR A 321 25.80 16.41 -8.46
N ARG A 322 26.25 17.42 -7.71
CA ARG A 322 27.62 17.95 -7.77
C ARG A 322 28.64 16.92 -7.36
N LEU A 323 28.42 16.21 -6.25
CA LEU A 323 29.31 15.14 -5.82
C LEU A 323 29.38 14.02 -6.86
N GLN A 324 28.29 13.76 -7.58
CA GLN A 324 28.18 12.85 -8.72
C GLN A 324 28.71 13.44 -10.04
N THR A 325 29.14 14.67 -10.14
CA THR A 325 29.59 15.21 -11.45
C THR A 325 30.99 15.77 -11.38
N CYS A 326 31.48 16.07 -10.17
CA CYS A 326 32.86 16.43 -9.91
C CYS A 326 33.82 15.33 -10.39
N VAL A 327 34.69 15.71 -11.33
CA VAL A 327 35.84 14.92 -11.76
C VAL A 327 36.80 14.77 -10.56
N SER A 328 37.32 13.57 -10.35
CA SER A 328 38.29 13.28 -9.29
C SER A 328 39.64 13.90 -9.69
N GLU A 329 40.03 15.03 -9.12
CA GLU A 329 41.39 15.55 -9.29
C GLU A 329 42.35 14.71 -8.42
N LEU A 330 43.36 14.09 -9.03
CA LEU A 330 44.33 13.17 -8.39
C LEU A 330 43.71 11.96 -7.66
N GLY A 331 42.54 11.48 -8.09
CA GLY A 331 41.89 10.30 -7.49
C GLY A 331 41.38 10.53 -6.06
N LYS A 332 41.26 11.79 -5.62
CA LYS A 332 40.65 12.13 -4.32
C LYS A 332 39.32 12.82 -4.54
N THR A 333 38.27 12.16 -4.08
CA THR A 333 36.93 12.76 -4.06
C THR A 333 36.90 13.93 -3.06
N PRO A 334 36.32 15.09 -3.43
CA PRO A 334 36.15 16.20 -2.50
C PRO A 334 35.26 15.75 -1.34
N LYS A 335 35.69 16.04 -0.12
CA LYS A 335 34.88 15.81 1.09
C LYS A 335 33.58 16.59 0.96
N LEU A 336 32.45 15.96 1.34
CA LEU A 336 31.10 16.53 1.26
C LEU A 336 31.04 17.96 1.81
N TRP A 337 31.58 18.17 3.01
CA TRP A 337 31.63 19.48 3.66
C TRP A 337 32.39 20.54 2.85
N LYS A 338 33.54 20.16 2.25
CA LYS A 338 34.34 21.06 1.42
C LYS A 338 33.53 21.51 0.20
N LEU A 339 32.89 20.57 -0.49
CA LEU A 339 32.04 20.85 -1.64
C LEU A 339 30.86 21.77 -1.28
N THR A 340 30.15 21.48 -0.19
CA THR A 340 29.02 22.31 0.28
C THR A 340 29.48 23.73 0.63
N LYS A 341 30.62 23.86 1.32
CA LYS A 341 31.20 25.16 1.66
C LYS A 341 31.64 25.95 0.43
N GLU A 342 32.22 25.28 -0.57
CA GLU A 342 32.61 25.90 -1.84
C GLU A 342 31.40 26.43 -2.61
N ILE A 343 30.31 25.65 -2.70
CA ILE A 343 29.06 26.11 -3.32
C ILE A 343 28.52 27.35 -2.59
N TRP A 344 28.51 27.32 -1.26
CA TRP A 344 28.03 28.44 -0.45
C TRP A 344 28.84 29.73 -0.66
N ILE A 345 30.17 29.62 -0.67
CA ILE A 345 31.05 30.80 -0.76
C ILE A 345 31.16 31.32 -2.20
N GLN A 346 31.28 30.44 -3.19
CA GLN A 346 31.55 30.84 -4.59
C GLN A 346 30.28 31.14 -5.39
N GLU A 347 29.21 30.37 -5.19
CA GLU A 347 27.97 30.50 -5.95
C GLU A 347 26.83 31.16 -5.15
N GLY A 348 26.95 31.18 -3.81
CA GLY A 348 25.96 31.75 -2.91
C GLY A 348 24.80 30.80 -2.56
N PRO A 349 23.92 31.19 -1.61
CA PRO A 349 22.83 30.35 -1.12
C PRO A 349 21.79 29.98 -2.18
N ARG A 350 21.57 30.85 -3.19
CA ARG A 350 20.63 30.58 -4.28
C ARG A 350 21.07 29.44 -5.18
N ALA A 351 22.36 29.14 -5.22
CA ALA A 351 22.91 28.05 -6.02
C ALA A 351 22.30 26.70 -5.63
N PHE A 352 22.03 26.50 -4.33
CA PHE A 352 21.41 25.29 -3.79
C PHE A 352 20.07 24.93 -4.42
N TYR A 353 19.38 25.88 -5.06
CA TYR A 353 18.07 25.72 -5.69
C TYR A 353 18.10 25.73 -7.23
N LYS A 354 19.30 25.65 -7.85
CA LYS A 354 19.45 25.58 -9.31
C LYS A 354 18.78 24.33 -9.87
N GLY A 355 17.85 24.56 -10.81
CA GLY A 355 17.05 23.49 -11.43
C GLY A 355 15.76 23.15 -10.67
N LEU A 356 15.40 23.89 -9.60
CA LEU A 356 14.14 23.66 -8.89
C LEU A 356 12.94 23.85 -9.82
N TYR A 357 12.96 24.90 -10.63
CA TYR A 357 11.87 25.20 -11.55
C TYR A 357 11.54 24.08 -12.55
N PRO A 358 12.49 23.53 -13.35
CA PRO A 358 12.20 22.37 -14.20
C PRO A 358 11.81 21.12 -13.40
N SER A 359 12.28 20.99 -12.15
CA SER A 359 11.84 19.91 -11.26
C SER A 359 10.35 20.03 -10.91
N LEU A 360 9.90 21.21 -10.51
CA LEU A 360 8.52 21.45 -10.07
C LEU A 360 7.53 21.33 -11.22
N ILE A 361 7.87 21.88 -12.39
CA ILE A 361 7.03 21.74 -13.60
C ILE A 361 6.85 20.27 -13.96
N GLY A 362 7.87 19.42 -13.74
CA GLY A 362 7.80 18.00 -14.09
C GLY A 362 6.86 17.16 -13.21
N ILE A 363 6.51 17.63 -12.00
CA ILE A 363 5.74 16.82 -11.03
C ILE A 363 4.32 16.57 -11.53
N ILE A 364 3.60 17.63 -11.93
CA ILE A 364 2.18 17.54 -12.32
C ILE A 364 1.99 16.73 -13.62
N PRO A 365 2.74 16.99 -14.71
CA PRO A 365 2.63 16.20 -15.94
C PRO A 365 3.03 14.75 -15.75
N TYR A 366 4.04 14.47 -14.90
CA TYR A 366 4.40 13.09 -14.56
C TYR A 366 3.21 12.38 -13.93
N ALA A 367 2.67 12.93 -12.86
CA ALA A 367 1.58 12.31 -12.11
C ALA A 367 0.29 12.17 -12.95
N GLY A 368 -0.02 13.15 -13.79
CA GLY A 368 -1.18 13.09 -14.68
C GLY A 368 -1.04 12.04 -15.78
N ILE A 369 0.12 11.92 -16.41
CA ILE A 369 0.38 10.92 -17.46
C ILE A 369 0.44 9.52 -16.85
N ASP A 370 1.10 9.38 -15.70
CA ASP A 370 1.19 8.12 -14.96
C ASP A 370 -0.20 7.59 -14.60
N LEU A 371 -1.04 8.42 -13.98
CA LEU A 371 -2.41 8.05 -13.64
C LEU A 371 -3.25 7.70 -14.87
N ALA A 372 -3.26 8.56 -15.90
CA ALA A 372 -4.04 8.31 -17.10
C ALA A 372 -3.60 7.04 -17.84
N ALA A 373 -2.29 6.79 -17.92
CA ALA A 373 -1.75 5.58 -18.51
C ALA A 373 -2.09 4.35 -17.67
N TYR A 374 -2.00 4.45 -16.34
CA TYR A 374 -2.34 3.37 -15.42
C TYR A 374 -3.81 2.98 -15.54
N GLU A 375 -4.73 3.95 -15.50
CA GLU A 375 -6.16 3.71 -15.67
C GLU A 375 -6.47 3.07 -17.03
N THR A 376 -5.90 3.60 -18.11
CA THR A 376 -6.08 3.03 -19.46
C THR A 376 -5.57 1.59 -19.53
N LEU A 377 -4.41 1.31 -18.95
CA LEU A 377 -3.83 -0.05 -18.94
C LEU A 377 -4.62 -1.00 -18.05
N LYS A 378 -5.16 -0.51 -16.93
CA LYS A 378 -6.05 -1.26 -16.04
C LYS A 378 -7.34 -1.63 -16.77
N ASP A 379 -7.95 -0.69 -17.47
CA ASP A 379 -9.18 -0.93 -18.25
C ASP A 379 -8.95 -1.89 -19.42
N LEU A 380 -7.82 -1.76 -20.13
CA LEU A 380 -7.43 -2.74 -21.15
C LEU A 380 -7.21 -4.13 -20.57
N SER A 381 -6.62 -4.23 -19.37
CA SER A 381 -6.42 -5.54 -18.72
C SER A 381 -7.75 -6.21 -18.33
N ARG A 382 -8.75 -5.43 -17.90
CA ARG A 382 -10.11 -5.92 -17.63
C ARG A 382 -10.79 -6.41 -18.91
N THR A 383 -10.68 -5.64 -20.00
CA THR A 383 -11.34 -5.99 -21.26
C THR A 383 -10.72 -7.22 -21.95
N TYR A 384 -9.39 -7.39 -21.91
CA TYR A 384 -8.70 -8.39 -22.73
C TYR A 384 -8.14 -9.61 -21.97
N ILE A 385 -7.95 -9.52 -20.65
CA ILE A 385 -7.28 -10.58 -19.87
C ILE A 385 -8.24 -11.25 -18.88
N HIS A 386 -9.09 -10.47 -18.21
CA HIS A 386 -9.98 -10.96 -17.17
C HIS A 386 -11.40 -10.45 -17.40
N HIS A 387 -12.26 -11.22 -18.08
CA HIS A 387 -13.70 -10.96 -18.24
C HIS A 387 -14.33 -10.50 -16.90
N ASP A 388 -14.41 -9.18 -16.67
CA ASP A 388 -14.96 -8.50 -15.49
C ASP A 388 -14.41 -8.91 -14.11
N THR A 389 -13.18 -9.41 -14.03
CA THR A 389 -12.48 -9.67 -12.76
C THR A 389 -11.34 -8.67 -12.53
N GLU A 390 -11.07 -8.32 -11.27
CA GLU A 390 -9.99 -7.40 -10.96
C GLU A 390 -8.63 -7.97 -11.39
N PRO A 391 -7.77 -7.17 -12.05
CA PRO A 391 -6.47 -7.64 -12.51
C PRO A 391 -5.63 -8.07 -11.32
N GLY A 392 -5.03 -9.27 -11.40
CA GLY A 392 -4.20 -9.80 -10.32
C GLY A 392 -2.98 -8.92 -10.00
N PRO A 393 -2.33 -9.10 -8.83
CA PRO A 393 -1.25 -8.22 -8.35
C PRO A 393 -0.08 -8.03 -9.33
N LEU A 394 0.25 -9.07 -10.11
CA LEU A 394 1.31 -8.99 -11.12
C LEU A 394 0.92 -8.12 -12.32
N ILE A 395 -0.35 -8.14 -12.72
CA ILE A 395 -0.87 -7.29 -13.80
C ILE A 395 -0.90 -5.84 -13.35
N GLN A 396 -1.39 -5.58 -12.13
CA GLN A 396 -1.37 -4.22 -11.57
C GLN A 396 0.05 -3.67 -11.43
N LEU A 397 1.00 -4.49 -10.99
CA LEU A 397 2.42 -4.14 -10.93
C LEU A 397 2.98 -3.88 -12.34
N GLY A 398 2.62 -4.71 -13.33
CA GLY A 398 2.93 -4.50 -14.75
C GLY A 398 2.41 -3.17 -15.27
N CYS A 399 1.12 -2.87 -15.06
CA CYS A 399 0.48 -1.61 -15.44
C CYS A 399 1.14 -0.42 -14.76
N GLY A 400 1.46 -0.51 -13.46
CA GLY A 400 2.18 0.53 -12.73
C GLY A 400 3.59 0.79 -13.25
N MET A 401 4.33 -0.27 -13.62
CA MET A 401 5.68 -0.11 -14.18
C MET A 401 5.65 0.52 -15.57
N THR A 402 4.69 0.15 -16.43
CA THR A 402 4.59 0.68 -17.79
C THR A 402 4.06 2.12 -17.81
N SER A 403 3.03 2.43 -17.01
CA SER A 403 2.54 3.79 -16.81
C SER A 403 3.63 4.72 -16.26
N GLY A 404 4.32 4.30 -15.19
CA GLY A 404 5.44 5.07 -14.62
C GLY A 404 6.59 5.27 -15.60
N ALA A 405 6.91 4.26 -16.43
CA ALA A 405 7.92 4.38 -17.47
C ALA A 405 7.51 5.38 -18.57
N LEU A 406 6.25 5.40 -18.97
CA LEU A 406 5.69 6.36 -19.93
C LEU A 406 5.72 7.77 -19.36
N GLY A 407 5.20 7.97 -18.15
CA GLY A 407 5.24 9.25 -17.43
C GLY A 407 6.66 9.77 -17.30
N ALA A 408 7.60 8.93 -16.85
CA ALA A 408 9.01 9.27 -16.72
C ALA A 408 9.67 9.65 -18.06
N SER A 409 9.27 8.99 -19.15
CA SER A 409 9.79 9.26 -20.50
C SER A 409 9.30 10.61 -21.03
N CYS A 410 8.02 10.94 -20.82
CA CYS A 410 7.43 12.21 -21.25
C CYS A 410 8.07 13.41 -20.55
N VAL A 411 8.31 13.33 -19.23
CA VAL A 411 8.94 14.41 -18.46
C VAL A 411 10.47 14.37 -18.48
N TYR A 412 11.07 13.37 -19.14
CA TYR A 412 12.52 13.16 -19.14
C TYR A 412 13.34 14.36 -19.65
N PRO A 413 12.90 15.13 -20.67
CA PRO A 413 13.60 16.36 -21.08
C PRO A 413 13.79 17.37 -19.95
N LEU A 414 12.79 17.54 -19.08
CA LEU A 414 12.89 18.41 -17.90
C LEU A 414 13.87 17.85 -16.87
N GLN A 415 13.93 16.53 -16.71
CA GLN A 415 14.92 15.89 -15.84
C GLN A 415 16.35 16.14 -16.33
N VAL A 416 16.61 16.03 -17.63
CA VAL A 416 17.95 16.31 -18.19
C VAL A 416 18.35 17.77 -18.00
N VAL A 417 17.43 18.71 -18.28
CA VAL A 417 17.69 20.14 -18.05
C VAL A 417 17.94 20.42 -16.56
N ARG A 418 17.13 19.84 -15.66
CA ARG A 418 17.36 19.92 -14.21
C ARG A 418 18.76 19.46 -13.84
N THR A 419 19.15 18.24 -14.23
CA THR A 419 20.46 17.67 -13.85
C THR A 419 21.63 18.48 -14.41
N ARG A 420 21.51 19.01 -15.64
CA ARG A 420 22.54 19.89 -16.23
C ARG A 420 22.67 21.20 -15.48
N MET A 421 21.57 21.86 -15.15
CA MET A 421 21.57 23.08 -14.34
C MET A 421 22.16 22.83 -12.94
N GLN A 422 21.87 21.67 -12.33
CA GLN A 422 22.42 21.30 -11.03
C GLN A 422 23.93 21.04 -11.06
N ALA A 423 24.45 20.53 -12.18
CA ALA A 423 25.86 20.23 -12.36
C ALA A 423 26.70 21.45 -12.79
N ASP A 424 26.07 22.46 -13.38
CA ASP A 424 26.70 23.66 -13.92
C ASP A 424 26.92 24.72 -12.82
N SER A 425 28.17 25.21 -12.66
CA SER A 425 28.51 26.27 -11.70
C SER A 425 28.05 27.64 -12.14
N SER A 426 27.78 27.84 -13.43
CA SER A 426 27.25 29.09 -13.95
C SER A 426 25.76 29.28 -13.62
N ASN A 427 25.27 30.52 -13.68
CA ASN A 427 23.87 30.86 -13.36
C ASN A 427 22.98 30.83 -14.61
N THR A 428 23.02 29.71 -15.34
CA THR A 428 22.29 29.51 -16.61
C THR A 428 20.78 29.39 -16.35
N ARG A 429 19.96 30.10 -17.13
CA ARG A 429 18.49 30.00 -17.05
C ARG A 429 18.00 28.68 -17.68
N MET A 430 16.82 28.21 -17.29
CA MET A 430 16.25 26.97 -17.86
C MET A 430 16.12 27.02 -19.39
N SER A 431 15.66 28.15 -19.94
CA SER A 431 15.51 28.35 -21.38
C SER A 431 16.86 28.30 -22.11
N GLU A 432 17.88 28.92 -21.54
CA GLU A 432 19.25 28.91 -22.09
C GLU A 432 19.81 27.48 -22.13
N GLU A 433 19.68 26.72 -21.04
CA GLU A 433 20.17 25.35 -20.99
C GLU A 433 19.37 24.42 -21.94
N PHE A 434 18.06 24.64 -22.07
CA PHE A 434 17.23 23.94 -23.04
C PHE A 434 17.68 24.23 -24.48
N LEU A 435 17.84 25.50 -24.86
CA LEU A 435 18.30 25.89 -26.20
C LEU A 435 19.72 25.37 -26.48
N LYS A 436 20.62 25.44 -25.49
CA LYS A 436 22.00 24.94 -25.60
C LYS A 436 22.02 23.43 -25.84
N THR A 437 21.13 22.69 -25.17
CA THR A 437 20.96 21.25 -25.39
C THR A 437 20.41 20.96 -26.78
N LEU A 438 19.36 21.67 -27.20
CA LEU A 438 18.72 21.47 -28.50
C LEU A 438 19.68 21.79 -29.66
N ARG A 439 20.40 22.90 -29.60
CA ARG A 439 21.35 23.31 -30.65
C ARG A 439 22.61 22.43 -30.69
N GLY A 440 23.11 21.98 -29.53
CA GLY A 440 24.36 21.22 -29.46
C GLY A 440 24.18 19.71 -29.70
N GLU A 441 23.06 19.13 -29.28
CA GLU A 441 22.86 17.67 -29.25
C GLU A 441 21.57 17.22 -29.96
N GLY A 442 20.72 18.15 -30.37
CA GLY A 442 19.40 17.85 -30.92
C GLY A 442 18.46 17.21 -29.89
N LEU A 443 17.34 16.65 -30.37
CA LEU A 443 16.32 16.03 -29.54
C LEU A 443 16.84 14.83 -28.73
N ARG A 444 17.83 14.10 -29.27
CA ARG A 444 18.44 12.94 -28.59
C ARG A 444 19.18 13.34 -27.31
N GLY A 445 19.67 14.57 -27.21
CA GLY A 445 20.35 15.08 -26.00
C GLY A 445 19.46 15.05 -24.76
N PHE A 446 18.15 15.29 -24.93
CA PHE A 446 17.17 15.30 -23.84
C PHE A 446 16.83 13.93 -23.29
N TYR A 447 17.26 12.83 -23.93
CA TYR A 447 16.98 11.46 -23.50
C TYR A 447 18.23 10.70 -23.04
N ARG A 448 19.34 11.41 -22.83
CA ARG A 448 20.57 10.80 -22.31
C ARG A 448 20.37 10.26 -20.91
N GLY A 449 20.77 9.00 -20.70
CA GLY A 449 20.64 8.33 -19.42
C GLY A 449 19.24 7.72 -19.16
N ILE A 450 18.33 7.72 -20.15
CA ILE A 450 17.00 7.12 -19.96
C ILE A 450 17.07 5.62 -19.71
N PHE A 451 17.99 4.92 -20.40
CA PHE A 451 18.19 3.48 -20.21
C PHE A 451 18.50 3.10 -18.75
N PRO A 452 19.56 3.62 -18.09
CA PRO A 452 19.81 3.30 -16.69
C PRO A 452 18.69 3.79 -15.75
N ASN A 453 17.94 4.84 -16.12
CA ASN A 453 16.78 5.29 -15.35
C ASN A 453 15.65 4.26 -15.36
N LEU A 454 15.23 3.79 -16.53
CA LEU A 454 14.16 2.80 -16.67
C LEU A 454 14.59 1.43 -16.12
N PHE A 455 15.80 0.99 -16.44
CA PHE A 455 16.33 -0.29 -15.98
C PHE A 455 16.46 -0.35 -14.45
N LYS A 456 16.69 0.79 -13.79
CA LYS A 456 16.76 0.86 -12.32
C LYS A 456 15.42 0.60 -11.63
N VAL A 457 14.29 0.91 -12.26
CA VAL A 457 12.96 0.85 -11.61
C VAL A 457 12.64 -0.56 -11.14
N ILE A 458 12.85 -1.56 -12.01
CA ILE A 458 12.49 -2.96 -11.73
C ILE A 458 13.30 -3.53 -10.54
N PRO A 459 14.65 -3.51 -10.55
CA PRO A 459 15.43 -3.99 -9.41
C PRO A 459 15.15 -3.20 -8.13
N SER A 460 14.90 -1.88 -8.24
CA SER A 460 14.58 -1.06 -7.07
C SER A 460 13.31 -1.54 -6.38
N ALA A 461 12.23 -1.77 -7.14
CA ALA A 461 10.96 -2.24 -6.62
C ALA A 461 11.07 -3.67 -6.06
N SER A 462 11.67 -4.59 -6.82
CA SER A 462 11.83 -5.99 -6.41
C SER A 462 12.67 -6.14 -5.14
N ILE A 463 13.81 -5.46 -5.05
CA ILE A 463 14.67 -5.53 -3.85
C ILE A 463 13.98 -4.90 -2.65
N SER A 464 13.29 -3.77 -2.83
CA SER A 464 12.57 -3.13 -1.73
C SER A 464 11.47 -4.05 -1.19
N TYR A 465 10.71 -4.71 -2.07
CA TYR A 465 9.68 -5.67 -1.67
C TYR A 465 10.28 -6.88 -0.93
N LEU A 466 11.30 -7.52 -1.52
CA LEU A 466 11.93 -8.71 -0.91
C LEU A 466 12.54 -8.40 0.46
N VAL A 467 13.22 -7.26 0.59
CA VAL A 467 13.82 -6.85 1.87
C VAL A 467 12.73 -6.49 2.88
N TYR A 468 11.67 -5.80 2.45
CA TYR A 468 10.55 -5.48 3.33
C TYR A 468 9.87 -6.75 3.87
N GLU A 469 9.56 -7.71 3.00
CA GLU A 469 9.00 -9.01 3.38
C GLU A 469 9.93 -9.80 4.33
N ALA A 470 11.23 -9.86 4.02
CA ALA A 470 12.20 -10.53 4.88
C ALA A 470 12.31 -9.85 6.27
N MET A 471 12.26 -8.52 6.32
CA MET A 471 12.28 -7.76 7.56
C MET A 471 11.00 -7.94 8.36
N LYS A 472 9.84 -8.02 7.70
CA LYS A 472 8.54 -8.26 8.35
C LYS A 472 8.54 -9.62 9.06
N LYS A 473 8.99 -10.67 8.37
CA LYS A 473 9.17 -12.03 8.91
C LYS A 473 10.13 -12.05 10.10
N ASN A 474 11.29 -11.42 9.97
CA ASN A 474 12.31 -11.41 11.02
C ASN A 474 11.92 -10.58 12.26
N LEU A 475 11.06 -9.58 12.10
CA LEU A 475 10.58 -8.72 13.20
C LEU A 475 9.32 -9.26 13.88
N ALA A 476 8.86 -10.46 13.48
CA ALA A 476 7.60 -11.10 13.91
C ALA A 476 6.40 -10.16 13.73
N LEU A 477 6.33 -9.50 12.58
CA LEU A 477 5.26 -8.58 12.18
C LEU A 477 4.21 -9.26 11.30
N ASP A 478 4.28 -10.58 11.15
CA ASP A 478 3.46 -11.37 10.22
C ASP A 478 2.02 -11.52 10.67
#